data_AF-A0AAJ4DP93-F1
#
_entry.id   AF-A0AAJ4DP93-F1
#
_cell.length_a   1.000
_cell.length_b   1.000
_cell.length_c   1.000
_cell.angle_alpha   90.00
_cell.angle_beta   90.00
_cell.angle_gamma   90.00
#
_symmetry.space_group_name_H-M   'P 1'
#
loop_
_entity.id
_entity.type
_entity.pdbx_description
1 polymer ?
#
loop_
_entity_poly.entity_id
_entity_poly.type
_entity_poly.pdbx_seq_one_letter_code
_entity_poly.pdbx_strand_id
1 'polypeptide(L)' 'MKPMLKIAALLVFGLTLAGCSDSSNNRGQGLKISVDFTTFVQNEIQRTADDREPVNINNLEFSFNDQDNEQAFDNLF' A
#
# COMPACT_ATOMS: atom_id res chain seq x y z
N MET A 1 41.78 -0.83 -38.95
CA MET A 1 40.37 -0.91 -38.51
C MET A 1 40.28 -1.37 -37.06
N LYS A 2 40.61 -0.52 -36.07
CA LYS A 2 40.51 -0.85 -34.63
C LYS A 2 40.19 0.32 -33.65
N PRO A 3 40.20 1.63 -34.00
CA PRO A 3 39.89 2.65 -32.98
C PRO A 3 38.38 2.99 -32.88
N MET A 4 37.56 2.70 -33.89
CA MET A 4 36.16 3.14 -33.91
C MET A 4 35.21 2.32 -33.01
N LEU A 5 35.60 1.11 -32.60
CA LEU A 5 34.76 0.26 -31.72
C LEU A 5 34.75 0.77 -30.26
N LYS A 6 35.80 1.50 -29.83
CA LYS A 6 35.94 1.92 -28.43
C LYS A 6 35.10 3.16 -28.09
N ILE A 7 34.75 3.98 -29.08
CA ILE A 7 34.01 5.24 -28.84
C ILE A 7 32.50 4.97 -28.68
N ALA A 8 31.96 3.96 -29.39
CA ALA A 8 30.55 3.59 -29.29
C ALA A 8 30.18 3.01 -27.91
N ALA A 9 31.11 2.31 -27.25
CA ALA A 9 30.86 1.70 -25.95
C ALA A 9 30.76 2.73 -24.79
N LEU A 10 31.37 3.92 -24.93
CA LEU A 10 31.39 4.92 -23.87
C LEU A 10 30.10 5.76 -23.81
N LEU A 11 29.37 5.88 -24.93
CA LEU A 11 28.14 6.67 -25.01
C LEU A 11 26.91 5.96 -24.41
N VAL A 12 26.91 4.63 -24.37
CA VAL A 12 25.77 3.83 -23.86
C VAL A 12 25.71 3.83 -22.32
N PHE A 13 26.82 4.06 -21.64
CA PHE A 13 26.88 4.01 -20.16
C PHE A 13 26.34 5.28 -19.48
N GLY A 14 26.14 6.37 -20.22
CA GLY A 14 25.64 7.64 -19.66
C GLY A 14 24.12 7.77 -19.58
N LEU A 15 23.36 6.95 -20.33
CA LEU A 15 21.90 7.06 -20.43
C LEU A 15 21.13 6.23 -19.40
N THR A 16 21.81 5.41 -18.58
CA THR A 16 21.15 4.54 -17.60
C THR A 16 20.92 5.19 -16.23
N LEU A 17 21.46 6.39 -15.98
CA LEU A 17 21.28 7.08 -14.69
C LEU A 17 20.07 8.03 -14.63
N ALA A 18 19.36 8.28 -15.74
CA ALA A 18 18.17 9.13 -15.75
C ALA A 18 16.86 8.37 -15.42
N GLY A 19 16.94 7.06 -15.19
CA GLY A 19 15.77 6.15 -15.23
C GLY A 19 15.00 5.92 -13.93
N CYS A 20 15.42 6.44 -12.77
CA CYS A 20 14.67 6.28 -11.52
C CYS A 20 14.75 7.54 -10.66
N SER A 21 14.21 8.66 -11.16
CA SER A 21 13.65 9.64 -10.22
C SER A 21 12.27 9.12 -9.84
N ASP A 22 12.25 8.24 -8.84
CA ASP A 22 11.02 7.92 -8.13
C ASP A 22 10.52 9.23 -7.53
N SER A 23 9.53 9.83 -8.19
CA SER A 23 8.78 10.95 -7.66
C SER A 23 7.96 10.38 -6.51
N SER A 24 8.60 10.32 -5.34
CA SER A 24 7.95 9.90 -4.11
C SER A 24 6.89 10.96 -3.81
N ASN A 25 5.68 10.71 -4.31
CA ASN A 25 4.49 11.47 -3.97
C ASN A 25 4.36 11.35 -2.46
N ASN A 26 4.76 12.41 -1.75
CA ASN A 26 4.50 12.62 -0.34
C ASN A 26 2.97 12.77 -0.21
N ARG A 27 2.26 11.63 -0.27
CA ARG A 27 0.83 11.54 -0.01
C ARG A 27 0.67 12.14 1.37
N GLY A 28 0.10 13.34 1.39
CA GLY A 28 0.00 14.17 2.57
C GLY A 28 -0.35 13.32 3.77
N GLN A 29 0.42 13.47 4.83
CA GLN A 29 0.23 12.84 6.12
C GLN A 29 -1.03 13.47 6.75
N GLY A 30 -2.18 13.19 6.15
CA GLY A 30 -3.48 13.47 6.74
C GLY A 30 -3.56 12.67 8.02
N LEU A 31 -4.06 13.31 9.08
CA LEU A 31 -4.30 12.67 10.37
C LEU A 31 -5.08 11.37 10.12
N LYS A 32 -4.43 10.22 10.36
CA LYS A 32 -5.07 8.92 10.21
C LYS A 32 -5.87 8.63 11.46
N ILE A 33 -7.10 8.16 11.27
CA ILE A 33 -7.95 7.72 12.38
C ILE A 33 -7.52 6.29 12.70
N SER A 34 -7.07 6.05 13.94
CA SER A 34 -6.76 4.70 14.39
C SER A 34 -8.05 3.91 14.58
N VAL A 35 -8.14 2.73 13.98
CA VAL A 35 -9.29 1.84 14.03
C VAL A 35 -8.81 0.44 14.42
N ASP A 36 -9.53 -0.22 15.31
CA ASP A 36 -9.27 -1.63 15.62
C ASP A 36 -9.70 -2.52 14.45
N PHE A 37 -8.77 -3.34 13.96
CA PHE A 37 -9.01 -4.17 12.78
C PHE A 37 -10.11 -5.21 13.00
N THR A 38 -10.10 -5.89 14.14
CA THR A 38 -11.09 -6.92 14.48
C THR A 38 -12.50 -6.34 14.50
N THR A 39 -12.67 -5.21 15.18
CA THR A 39 -13.92 -4.47 15.26
C THR A 39 -14.38 -4.00 13.88
N PHE A 40 -13.46 -3.50 13.05
CA PHE A 40 -13.77 -3.11 11.67
C PHE A 40 -14.34 -4.30 10.88
N VAL A 41 -13.66 -5.45 10.88
CA VAL A 41 -14.11 -6.65 10.16
C VAL A 41 -15.46 -7.13 10.66
N GLN A 42 -15.65 -7.19 11.98
CA GLN A 42 -16.92 -7.62 12.57
C GLN A 42 -18.09 -6.73 12.12
N ASN A 43 -17.90 -5.41 12.16
CA ASN A 43 -18.91 -4.45 11.70
C ASN A 43 -19.22 -4.59 10.21
N GLU A 44 -18.21 -4.83 9.37
CA GLU A 44 -18.41 -4.99 7.93
C GLU A 44 -19.18 -6.26 7.60
N ILE A 45 -18.94 -7.36 8.32
CA ILE A 45 -19.65 -8.64 8.14
C ILE A 45 -21.10 -8.54 8.60
N GLN A 46 -21.39 -7.80 9.67
CA GLN A 46 -22.76 -7.57 10.14
C GLN A 46 -23.60 -6.69 9.20
N ARG A 47 -22.95 -5.90 8.34
CA ARG A 47 -23.62 -4.96 7.43
C ARG A 47 -23.76 -5.56 6.03
N THR A 48 -24.74 -6.44 5.85
CA THR A 48 -24.96 -7.22 4.60
C THR A 48 -26.00 -6.63 3.65
N ALA A 49 -26.33 -5.34 3.76
CA ALA A 49 -27.33 -4.73 2.88
C ALA A 49 -26.84 -4.69 1.42
N ASP A 50 -27.72 -5.02 0.47
CA ASP A 50 -27.40 -5.09 -0.97
C ASP A 50 -27.04 -3.73 -1.58
N ASP A 51 -27.55 -2.64 -0.99
CA ASP A 51 -27.36 -1.25 -1.42
C ASP A 51 -26.26 -0.51 -0.65
N ARG A 52 -25.40 -1.26 0.04
CA ARG A 52 -24.38 -0.68 0.91
C ARG A 52 -23.26 0.01 0.12
N GLU A 53 -23.01 1.26 0.45
CA GLU A 53 -21.86 2.02 -0.04
C GLU A 53 -20.53 1.46 0.48
N PRO A 54 -19.47 1.42 -0.35
CA PRO A 54 -18.15 0.95 0.06
C PRO A 54 -17.51 1.89 1.10
N VAL A 55 -16.81 1.30 2.07
CA VAL A 55 -16.10 2.07 3.11
C VAL A 55 -14.72 2.50 2.61
N ASN A 56 -14.41 3.79 2.74
CA ASN A 56 -13.09 4.33 2.39
C ASN A 56 -12.07 4.08 3.51
N ILE A 57 -11.04 3.30 3.20
CA ILE A 57 -9.99 2.90 4.16
C ILE A 57 -8.70 3.73 4.07
N ASN A 58 -8.56 4.61 3.07
CA ASN A 58 -7.28 5.29 2.81
C ASN A 58 -6.83 6.22 3.94
N ASN A 59 -7.80 6.73 4.72
CA ASN A 59 -7.57 7.64 5.85
C ASN A 59 -7.57 6.91 7.21
N LEU A 60 -7.61 5.57 7.19
CA LEU A 60 -7.57 4.76 8.40
C LEU A 60 -6.16 4.25 8.66
N GLU A 61 -5.87 4.06 9.94
CA GLU A 61 -4.71 3.32 10.42
C GLU A 61 -5.21 2.17 11.28
N PHE A 62 -4.96 0.94 10.84
CA PHE A 62 -5.42 -0.23 11.58
C PHE A 62 -4.48 -0.55 12.73
N SER A 63 -5.05 -0.73 13.92
CA SER A 63 -4.41 -1.37 15.06
C SER A 63 -4.80 -2.84 15.11
N PHE A 64 -3.84 -3.70 15.44
CA PHE A 64 -3.99 -5.15 15.43
C PHE A 64 -3.82 -5.69 16.84
N ASN A 65 -4.89 -5.58 17.63
CA ASN A 65 -4.86 -5.88 19.07
C ASN A 65 -5.13 -7.37 19.38
N ASP A 66 -5.71 -8.13 18.44
CA ASP A 66 -6.16 -9.51 18.63
C ASP A 66 -5.33 -10.57 17.88
N GLN A 67 -4.07 -10.28 17.55
CA GLN A 67 -3.25 -11.19 16.71
C GLN A 67 -3.07 -12.59 17.31
N ASP A 68 -3.05 -12.69 18.64
CA ASP A 68 -2.88 -13.95 19.38
C ASP A 68 -4.21 -14.49 19.94
N ASN A 69 -5.33 -13.84 19.62
CA ASN A 69 -6.67 -14.24 20.07
C ASN A 69 -7.36 -15.05 18.98
N GLU A 70 -7.25 -16.37 19.05
CA GLU A 70 -7.86 -17.30 18.08
C GLU A 70 -9.40 -17.17 18.01
N GLN A 71 -10.02 -16.68 19.09
CA GLN A 71 -11.46 -16.51 19.25
C GLN A 71 -11.96 -15.11 18.85
N ALA A 72 -11.10 -14.26 18.28
CA ALA A 72 -11.42 -12.87 17.92
C ALA A 72 -12.66 -12.72 17.01
N PHE A 73 -13.06 -13.80 16.34
CA PHE A 73 -14.16 -13.82 15.38
C PHE A 73 -15.26 -14.85 15.71
N ASP A 74 -15.20 -15.53 16.85
CA ASP A 74 -16.16 -16.59 17.22
C ASP A 74 -17.61 -16.09 17.27
N ASN A 75 -17.82 -14.80 17.53
CA ASN A 75 -19.14 -14.19 17.63
C ASN A 75 -19.78 -13.82 16.28
N LEU A 76 -19.12 -14.13 15.16
CA LEU A 76 -19.63 -13.78 13.83
C LEU A 76 -20.72 -14.74 13.31
N PHE A 77 -20.86 -15.94 13.87
CA PHE A 77 -21.74 -16.99 13.35
C PHE A 77 -22.41 -17.83 14.44
#